data_AF-A0A559JJ65-F1
#
_entry.id   AF-A0A559JJ65-F1
#
_cell.length_a   1.000
_cell.length_b   1.000
_cell.length_c   1.000
_cell.angle_alpha   90.00
_cell.angle_beta   90.00
_cell.angle_gamma   90.00
#
_symmetry.space_group_name_H-M   'P 1'
#
loop_
_entity.id
_entity.type
_entity.pdbx_description
1 polymer ?
#
loop_
_entity_poly.entity_id
_entity_poly.type
_entity_poly.pdbx_seq_one_letter_code
_entity_poly.pdbx_strand_id
1 'polypeptide(L)'
;MAIIEVVKFDGPADVFAWKYPNQELGTWTQLIVNETQEAILFKGGKALDVFPAGRHTLSTANIPLLQEIVNLPFGGRSPFTAEVWYVNKIHALDVKWGTATPLQLQDPKYQIIVSVRSFGQFGLQIEDARKFLLKLIGTIPVFDKDAMVKHFRGLLMMNIKELISSYLVFKKISVLEINAYMSEISKHIEERIEPVFAEFGIRVLNFYIDSINTPDDDPATARLKEALAKRAEMDILGYTYQQERTFDTLEGAARNEGSGSANVMGAGIGLGMGFGVGGAVGNQMSSLTNQMNIASPNKACPKCQKLNPQEARFCLACGHDYMAAVPTQSAEVQCSNCGKTFPAGAKFCLHCGDPNNACEQCGADNPQGATKCYKCGHSFGGNPCHQCGTEVDPEGKFCTNCGTSMVLKCGKCQHEVKPGQKFCLECGNKLIE
;
A
#
# COMPACT_ATOMS: atom_id res chain seq x y z
N MET A 1 26.31 -38.18 38.73
CA MET A 1 25.23 -38.41 37.74
C MET A 1 24.01 -38.88 38.50
N ALA A 2 22.86 -38.25 38.31
CA ALA A 2 21.62 -38.69 38.95
C ALA A 2 21.27 -40.10 38.44
N ILE A 3 20.85 -40.99 39.34
CA ILE A 3 20.49 -42.39 39.02
C ILE A 3 19.19 -42.44 38.19
N ILE A 4 18.38 -41.37 38.24
CA ILE A 4 17.12 -41.21 37.55
C ILE A 4 17.09 -39.81 36.94
N GLU A 5 16.99 -39.73 35.61
CA GLU A 5 16.76 -38.48 34.88
C GLU A 5 15.25 -38.28 34.71
N VAL A 6 14.74 -37.08 34.98
CA VAL A 6 13.33 -36.74 34.78
C VAL A 6 13.22 -35.84 33.56
N VAL A 7 12.47 -36.28 32.56
CA VAL A 7 12.20 -35.55 31.33
C VAL A 7 10.74 -35.10 31.39
N LYS A 8 10.52 -33.79 31.29
CA LYS A 8 9.21 -33.14 31.32
C LYS A 8 9.25 -31.87 30.47
N PHE A 9 8.11 -31.51 29.88
CA PHE A 9 7.94 -30.25 29.17
C PHE A 9 6.81 -29.41 29.78
N ASP A 10 7.19 -28.29 30.41
CA ASP A 10 6.29 -27.27 30.97
C ASP A 10 6.42 -25.93 30.22
N GLY A 11 6.69 -25.98 28.91
CA GLY A 11 6.86 -24.79 28.10
C GLY A 11 5.57 -24.03 27.83
N PRO A 12 5.66 -22.89 27.11
CA PRO A 12 4.51 -22.02 26.87
C PRO A 12 3.45 -22.69 25.97
N ALA A 13 2.21 -22.22 26.09
CA ALA A 13 1.06 -22.82 25.42
C ALA A 13 1.09 -22.65 23.88
N ASP A 14 1.84 -21.69 23.37
CA ASP A 14 2.00 -21.41 21.93
C ASP A 14 2.96 -22.39 21.23
N VAL A 15 3.62 -23.28 21.97
CA VAL A 15 4.47 -24.34 21.43
C VAL A 15 3.66 -25.61 21.22
N PHE A 16 3.56 -26.04 19.96
CA PHE A 16 2.86 -27.25 19.55
C PHE A 16 3.74 -28.49 19.59
N ALA A 17 5.03 -28.35 19.31
CA ALA A 17 5.99 -29.42 19.47
C ALA A 17 7.34 -28.94 19.96
N TRP A 18 7.97 -29.77 20.77
CA TRP A 18 9.26 -29.50 21.36
C TRP A 18 10.10 -30.77 21.46
N LYS A 19 11.34 -30.71 20.97
CA LYS A 19 12.34 -31.76 21.09
C LYS A 19 13.13 -31.57 22.38
N TYR A 20 13.21 -32.63 23.19
CA TYR A 20 14.09 -32.65 24.36
C TYR A 20 15.56 -32.50 23.92
N PRO A 21 16.35 -31.56 24.49
CA PRO A 21 17.70 -31.27 24.01
C PRO A 21 18.69 -32.42 24.17
N ASN A 22 18.56 -33.21 25.24
CA ASN A 22 19.47 -34.32 25.51
C ASN A 22 18.97 -35.61 24.82
N GLN A 23 19.85 -36.26 24.08
CA GLN A 23 19.56 -37.51 23.37
C GLN A 23 20.11 -38.74 24.10
N GLU A 24 20.99 -38.54 25.08
CA GLU A 24 21.54 -39.62 25.90
C GLU A 24 20.61 -39.88 27.08
N LEU A 25 19.68 -40.81 26.89
CA LEU A 25 18.71 -41.18 27.91
C LEU A 25 19.20 -42.42 28.67
N GLY A 26 19.11 -42.36 30.00
CA GLY A 26 19.38 -43.50 30.87
C GLY A 26 18.27 -44.56 30.84
N THR A 27 18.61 -45.80 31.18
CA THR A 27 17.66 -46.96 31.25
C THR A 27 16.51 -46.79 32.26
N TRP A 28 16.55 -45.75 33.09
CA TRP A 28 15.52 -45.45 34.11
C TRP A 28 14.97 -44.03 34.00
N THR A 29 15.14 -43.39 32.84
CA THR A 29 14.61 -42.05 32.60
C THR A 29 13.10 -42.06 32.80
N GLN A 30 12.63 -41.11 33.61
CA GLN A 30 11.22 -40.90 33.94
C GLN A 30 10.68 -39.81 33.03
N LEU A 31 9.76 -40.19 32.17
CA LEU A 31 9.03 -39.29 31.31
C LEU A 31 7.75 -38.85 32.03
N ILE A 32 7.54 -37.54 32.18
CA ILE A 32 6.32 -36.98 32.77
C ILE A 32 5.58 -36.21 31.67
N VAL A 33 4.40 -36.70 31.32
CA VAL A 33 3.55 -36.14 30.26
C VAL A 33 2.30 -35.54 30.90
N ASN A 34 2.04 -34.26 30.63
CA ASN A 34 0.84 -33.57 31.14
C ASN A 34 -0.43 -34.06 30.42
N GLU A 35 -1.62 -33.82 31.00
CA GLU A 35 -2.90 -34.30 30.45
C GLU A 35 -3.18 -33.85 29.00
N THR A 36 -2.71 -32.66 28.64
CA THR A 36 -2.91 -32.08 27.31
C THR A 36 -1.74 -32.35 26.37
N GLN A 37 -0.89 -33.33 26.68
CA GLN A 37 0.32 -33.63 25.91
C GLN A 37 0.40 -35.11 25.55
N GLU A 38 1.12 -35.38 24.47
CA GLU A 38 1.66 -36.69 24.15
C GLU A 38 3.17 -36.56 24.00
N ALA A 39 3.91 -37.60 24.37
CA ALA A 39 5.32 -37.68 24.07
C ALA A 39 5.60 -38.81 23.08
N ILE A 40 6.56 -38.60 22.18
CA ILE A 40 6.92 -39.56 21.14
C ILE A 40 8.42 -39.83 21.22
N LEU A 41 8.78 -41.10 21.28
CA LEU A 41 10.18 -41.53 21.27
C LEU A 41 10.61 -41.88 19.84
N PHE A 42 11.72 -41.27 19.41
CA PHE A 42 12.37 -41.59 18.15
C PHE A 42 13.70 -42.29 18.40
N LYS A 43 14.00 -43.29 17.60
CA LYS A 43 15.30 -43.98 17.61
C LYS A 43 15.69 -44.39 16.20
N GLY A 44 16.95 -44.12 15.83
CA GLY A 44 17.47 -44.45 14.50
C GLY A 44 16.62 -43.87 13.35
N GLY A 45 16.05 -42.67 13.56
CA GLY A 45 15.19 -42.00 12.58
C GLY A 45 13.77 -42.54 12.46
N LYS A 46 13.35 -43.49 13.31
CA LYS A 46 11.98 -44.04 13.32
C LYS A 46 11.22 -43.57 14.55
N ALA A 47 9.97 -43.16 14.37
CA ALA A 47 9.01 -42.95 15.46
C ALA A 47 8.64 -44.32 16.04
N LEU A 48 8.99 -44.57 17.30
CA LEU A 48 8.74 -45.84 17.97
C LEU A 48 7.40 -45.79 18.69
N ASP A 49 7.38 -45.40 19.96
CA ASP A 49 6.18 -45.43 20.81
C ASP A 49 5.69 -44.01 21.15
N VAL A 50 4.38 -43.93 21.39
CA VAL A 50 3.66 -42.73 21.83
C VAL A 50 3.24 -42.94 23.27
N PHE A 51 3.60 -42.01 24.15
CA PHE A 51 3.30 -42.03 25.56
C PHE A 51 2.18 -41.01 25.86
N PRO A 52 1.02 -41.46 26.34
CA PRO A 52 -0.07 -40.57 26.73
C PRO A 52 0.24 -39.85 28.04
N ALA A 53 -0.69 -39.03 28.53
CA ALA A 53 -0.60 -38.38 29.84
C ALA A 53 -0.23 -39.34 30.98
N GLY A 54 0.60 -38.87 31.90
CA GLY A 54 1.04 -39.62 33.08
C GLY A 54 2.56 -39.78 33.17
N ARG A 55 2.96 -40.63 34.11
CA ARG A 55 4.37 -40.92 34.40
C ARG A 55 4.76 -42.26 33.75
N HIS A 56 5.78 -42.23 32.90
CA HIS A 56 6.28 -43.39 32.18
C HIS A 56 7.75 -43.61 32.48
N THR A 57 8.16 -44.87 32.60
CA THR A 57 9.57 -45.24 32.76
C THR A 57 10.11 -45.77 31.44
N LEU A 58 11.10 -45.09 30.87
CA LEU A 58 11.75 -45.52 29.64
C LEU A 58 12.72 -46.68 29.95
N SER A 59 12.26 -47.90 29.74
CA SER A 59 13.11 -49.10 29.80
C SER A 59 12.97 -49.90 28.51
N THR A 60 14.06 -50.51 28.04
CA THR A 60 14.05 -51.36 26.84
C THR A 60 12.99 -52.47 26.94
N ALA A 61 12.70 -52.95 28.14
CA ALA A 61 11.70 -53.99 28.41
C ALA A 61 10.24 -53.49 28.36
N ASN A 62 9.98 -52.18 28.44
CA ASN A 62 8.61 -51.63 28.51
C ASN A 62 8.16 -50.94 27.21
N ILE A 63 8.98 -50.97 26.16
CA ILE A 63 8.75 -50.24 24.90
C ILE A 63 8.68 -51.29 23.77
N PRO A 64 7.47 -51.77 23.38
CA PRO A 64 7.31 -52.92 22.49
C PRO A 64 8.06 -52.79 21.16
N LEU A 65 8.01 -51.62 20.52
CA LEU A 65 8.67 -51.38 19.23
C LEU A 65 10.20 -51.22 19.36
N LEU A 66 10.69 -50.86 20.54
CA LEU A 66 12.12 -50.76 20.82
C LEU A 66 12.73 -52.13 21.16
N GLN A 67 11.97 -53.07 21.73
CA GLN A 67 12.42 -54.45 21.96
C GLN A 67 12.82 -55.14 20.65
N GLU A 68 12.00 -55.01 19.61
CA GLU A 68 12.25 -55.63 18.30
C GLU A 68 13.56 -55.14 17.65
N ILE A 69 13.96 -53.89 17.92
CA ILE A 69 15.14 -53.24 17.34
C ILE A 69 16.40 -53.48 18.19
N VAL A 70 16.26 -53.77 19.49
CA VAL A 70 17.36 -53.77 20.48
C VAL A 70 17.76 -55.18 20.93
N ASN A 71 17.44 -56.23 20.16
CA ASN A 71 17.92 -57.59 20.37
C ASN A 71 19.46 -57.75 20.14
N LEU A 72 20.27 -56.95 20.83
CA LEU A 72 21.72 -57.07 20.93
C LEU A 72 22.11 -57.34 22.39
N PRO A 73 23.06 -58.26 22.65
CA PRO A 73 23.41 -58.72 23.98
C PRO A 73 24.34 -57.71 24.69
N PHE A 74 23.91 -56.46 24.80
CA PHE A 74 24.63 -55.47 25.61
C PHE A 74 24.18 -55.64 27.06
N GLY A 75 25.08 -56.12 27.91
CA GLY A 75 24.84 -56.54 29.29
C GLY A 75 24.24 -55.48 30.22
N GLY A 76 22.93 -55.25 30.10
CA GLY A 76 22.05 -54.69 31.13
C GLY A 76 22.21 -53.20 31.48
N ARG A 77 23.23 -52.50 30.99
CA ARG A 77 23.49 -51.08 31.31
C ARG A 77 24.21 -50.38 30.17
N SER A 78 23.46 -49.74 29.27
CA SER A 78 24.03 -48.76 28.35
C SER A 78 23.01 -47.65 28.10
N PRO A 79 23.41 -46.37 28.24
CA PRO A 79 22.62 -45.24 27.73
C PRO A 79 22.28 -45.51 26.27
N PHE A 80 21.03 -45.32 25.89
CA PHE A 80 20.64 -45.46 24.49
C PHE A 80 20.37 -44.08 23.93
N THR A 81 20.91 -43.81 22.74
CA THR A 81 20.62 -42.56 22.02
C THR A 81 19.20 -42.64 21.48
N ALA A 82 18.32 -41.77 21.97
CA ALA A 82 16.96 -41.61 21.50
C ALA A 82 16.50 -40.17 21.67
N GLU A 83 15.54 -39.76 20.85
CA GLU A 83 14.97 -38.42 20.90
C GLU A 83 13.58 -38.49 21.51
N VAL A 84 13.29 -37.58 22.45
CA VAL A 84 11.95 -37.42 23.01
C VAL A 84 11.35 -36.14 22.46
N TRP A 85 10.16 -36.26 21.88
CA TRP A 85 9.36 -35.14 21.43
C TRP A 85 8.13 -35.00 22.30
N TYR A 86 7.83 -33.80 22.76
CA TYR A 86 6.54 -33.47 23.36
C TYR A 86 5.69 -32.75 22.32
N VAL A 87 4.43 -33.18 22.21
CA VAL A 87 3.41 -32.56 21.36
C VAL A 87 2.28 -32.09 22.24
N ASN A 88 1.95 -30.81 22.12
CA ASN A 88 0.87 -30.19 22.87
C ASN A 88 -0.45 -30.31 22.08
N LYS A 89 -1.47 -30.88 22.71
CA LYS A 89 -2.78 -31.17 22.10
C LYS A 89 -3.90 -30.25 22.57
N ILE A 90 -3.54 -29.11 23.19
CA ILE A 90 -4.50 -28.07 23.57
C ILE A 90 -5.25 -27.53 22.34
N HIS A 91 -6.42 -26.95 22.59
CA HIS A 91 -7.15 -26.19 21.58
C HIS A 91 -6.53 -24.79 21.49
N ALA A 92 -5.76 -24.52 20.45
CA ALA A 92 -5.23 -23.19 20.17
C ALA A 92 -6.26 -22.43 19.33
N LEU A 93 -7.07 -21.57 19.98
CA LEU A 93 -8.21 -20.90 19.34
C LEU A 93 -7.89 -19.56 18.68
N ASP A 94 -6.69 -19.02 18.91
CA ASP A 94 -6.33 -17.63 18.60
C ASP A 94 -5.19 -17.52 17.58
N VAL A 95 -5.08 -18.47 16.64
CA VAL A 95 -4.03 -18.47 15.60
C VAL A 95 -4.31 -17.38 14.58
N LYS A 96 -3.71 -16.21 14.82
CA LYS A 96 -3.88 -15.01 13.99
C LYS A 96 -3.28 -15.20 12.61
N TRP A 97 -3.99 -14.71 11.60
CA TRP A 97 -3.53 -14.68 10.22
C TRP A 97 -3.85 -13.32 9.58
N GLY A 98 -3.11 -12.99 8.53
CA GLY A 98 -3.36 -11.76 7.76
C GLY A 98 -2.67 -11.75 6.41
N THR A 99 -3.27 -11.03 5.47
CA THR A 99 -2.66 -10.74 4.17
C THR A 99 -1.43 -9.84 4.35
N ALA A 100 -0.22 -10.30 4.00
CA ALA A 100 0.97 -9.44 4.07
C ALA A 100 0.98 -8.40 2.95
N THR A 101 0.56 -8.81 1.75
CA THR A 101 0.38 -7.94 0.60
C THR A 101 -1.11 -7.69 0.39
N PRO A 102 -1.54 -6.44 0.12
CA PRO A 102 -2.92 -6.17 -0.25
C PRO A 102 -3.36 -6.99 -1.47
N LEU A 103 -4.58 -7.49 -1.43
CA LEU A 103 -5.27 -8.15 -2.52
C LEU A 103 -5.81 -7.08 -3.47
N GLN A 104 -5.33 -7.04 -4.70
CA GLN A 104 -5.88 -6.18 -5.74
C GLN A 104 -7.18 -6.79 -6.26
N LEU A 105 -8.30 -6.14 -5.99
CA LEU A 105 -9.64 -6.62 -6.36
C LEU A 105 -10.37 -5.53 -7.13
N GLN A 106 -11.11 -5.91 -8.17
CA GLN A 106 -11.99 -4.98 -8.87
C GLN A 106 -13.36 -5.00 -8.23
N ASP A 107 -13.83 -3.84 -7.76
CA ASP A 107 -15.18 -3.70 -7.23
C ASP A 107 -16.20 -3.82 -8.39
N PRO A 108 -17.16 -4.75 -8.31
CA PRO A 108 -18.09 -5.01 -9.40
C PRO A 108 -19.12 -3.89 -9.59
N LYS A 109 -19.45 -3.10 -8.55
CA LYS A 109 -20.43 -2.01 -8.63
C LYS A 109 -19.81 -0.74 -9.22
N TYR A 110 -18.60 -0.42 -8.79
CA TYR A 110 -17.93 0.83 -9.15
C TYR A 110 -16.88 0.66 -10.25
N GLN A 111 -16.54 -0.59 -10.62
CA GLN A 111 -15.54 -0.94 -11.65
C GLN A 111 -14.14 -0.38 -11.38
N ILE A 112 -13.84 -0.02 -10.13
CA ILE A 112 -12.54 0.45 -9.69
C ILE A 112 -11.70 -0.69 -9.11
N ILE A 113 -10.39 -0.59 -9.25
CA ILE A 113 -9.46 -1.50 -8.58
C ILE A 113 -9.18 -0.94 -7.19
N VAL A 114 -9.37 -1.77 -6.17
CA VAL A 114 -9.12 -1.44 -4.76
C VAL A 114 -8.17 -2.45 -4.14
N SER A 115 -7.23 -1.94 -3.35
CA SER A 115 -6.33 -2.76 -2.54
C SER A 115 -7.05 -3.17 -1.26
N VAL A 116 -7.21 -4.47 -1.02
CA VAL A 116 -7.92 -4.99 0.15
C VAL A 116 -6.98 -5.80 1.03
N ARG A 117 -6.96 -5.53 2.32
CA ARG A 117 -6.32 -6.38 3.32
C ARG A 117 -7.39 -7.14 4.09
N SER A 118 -7.05 -8.35 4.51
CA SER A 118 -7.90 -9.14 5.38
C SER A 118 -7.08 -9.80 6.47
N PHE A 119 -7.67 -9.87 7.66
CA PHE A 119 -7.09 -10.49 8.83
C PHE A 119 -8.16 -11.16 9.66
N GLY A 120 -7.72 -12.11 10.47
CA GLY A 120 -8.58 -12.86 11.35
C GLY A 120 -7.78 -13.84 12.20
N GLN A 121 -8.45 -14.88 12.65
CA GLN A 121 -7.85 -15.96 13.42
C GLN A 121 -8.50 -17.30 13.08
N PHE A 122 -7.80 -18.39 13.35
CA PHE A 122 -8.36 -19.72 13.27
C PHE A 122 -7.96 -20.54 14.49
N GLY A 123 -8.79 -21.52 14.79
CA GLY A 123 -8.59 -22.48 15.85
C GLY A 123 -8.04 -23.78 15.30
N LEU A 124 -7.10 -24.39 16.02
CA LEU A 124 -6.57 -25.71 15.68
C LEU A 124 -6.30 -26.57 16.91
N GLN A 125 -6.22 -27.87 16.67
CA GLN A 125 -5.76 -28.86 17.64
C GLN A 125 -4.88 -29.89 16.93
N ILE A 126 -3.80 -30.32 17.59
CA ILE A 126 -3.05 -31.48 17.12
C ILE A 126 -3.78 -32.75 17.54
N GLU A 127 -4.30 -33.50 16.57
CA GLU A 127 -5.08 -34.71 16.81
C GLU A 127 -4.19 -35.97 16.75
N ASP A 128 -3.34 -36.06 15.71
CA ASP A 128 -2.38 -37.15 15.49
C ASP A 128 -0.94 -36.63 15.61
N ALA A 129 -0.37 -36.77 16.79
CA ALA A 129 0.98 -36.30 17.11
C ALA A 129 2.06 -36.98 16.25
N ARG A 130 1.89 -38.26 15.90
CA ARG A 130 2.87 -38.99 15.08
C ARG A 130 2.87 -38.44 13.65
N LYS A 131 1.70 -38.30 13.04
CA LYS A 131 1.55 -37.74 11.69
C LYS A 131 2.05 -36.30 11.63
N PHE A 132 1.75 -35.51 12.66
CA PHE A 132 2.22 -34.13 12.80
C PHE A 132 3.75 -34.01 12.82
N LEU A 133 4.42 -34.78 13.68
CA LEU A 133 5.89 -34.76 13.75
C LEU A 133 6.53 -35.23 12.43
N LEU A 134 6.04 -36.33 11.85
CA LEU A 134 6.63 -36.95 10.67
C LEU A 134 6.46 -36.12 9.39
N LYS A 135 5.31 -35.47 9.21
CA LYS A 135 5.00 -34.73 7.99
C LYS A 135 5.34 -33.25 8.04
N LEU A 136 5.28 -32.61 9.21
CA LEU A 136 5.39 -31.15 9.31
C LEU A 136 6.71 -30.66 9.91
N ILE A 137 7.16 -31.28 11.01
CA ILE A 137 8.23 -30.69 11.83
C ILE A 137 9.62 -31.06 11.32
N GLY A 138 9.80 -32.29 10.86
CA GLY A 138 11.10 -32.77 10.38
C GLY A 138 12.16 -32.72 11.48
N THR A 139 13.10 -31.78 11.38
CA THR A 139 14.25 -31.64 12.29
C THR A 139 14.24 -30.36 13.14
N ILE A 140 13.20 -29.53 13.03
CA ILE A 140 13.13 -28.24 13.76
C ILE A 140 12.83 -28.51 15.24
N PRO A 141 13.70 -28.11 16.18
CA PRO A 141 13.58 -28.53 17.59
C PRO A 141 12.36 -27.94 18.32
N VAL A 142 11.82 -26.82 17.84
CA VAL A 142 10.63 -26.18 18.41
C VAL A 142 9.71 -25.76 17.28
N PHE A 143 8.44 -26.13 17.37
CA PHE A 143 7.41 -25.71 16.43
C PHE A 143 6.30 -24.97 17.18
N ASP A 144 6.20 -23.68 16.91
CA ASP A 144 5.29 -22.76 17.58
C ASP A 144 4.19 -22.24 16.65
N LYS A 145 3.37 -21.34 17.18
CA LYS A 145 2.28 -20.67 16.50
C LYS A 145 2.71 -19.88 15.26
N ASP A 146 3.85 -19.20 15.31
CA ASP A 146 4.35 -18.42 14.19
C ASP A 146 4.86 -19.33 13.06
N ALA A 147 5.54 -20.42 13.41
CA ALA A 147 5.96 -21.46 12.47
C ALA A 147 4.75 -22.09 11.77
N MET A 148 3.66 -22.35 12.49
CA MET A 148 2.39 -22.86 11.95
C MET A 148 1.85 -21.92 10.85
N VAL A 149 1.69 -20.64 11.17
CA VAL A 149 1.15 -19.64 10.23
C VAL A 149 2.06 -19.49 9.02
N LYS A 150 3.39 -19.50 9.23
CA LYS A 150 4.37 -19.38 8.15
C LYS A 150 4.30 -20.57 7.19
N HIS A 151 4.16 -21.79 7.71
CA HIS A 151 4.11 -23.01 6.91
C HIS A 151 2.86 -23.06 6.01
N PHE A 152 1.70 -22.75 6.57
CA PHE A 152 0.42 -22.81 5.83
C PHE A 152 0.04 -21.50 5.14
N ARG A 153 0.90 -20.48 5.18
CA ARG A 153 0.66 -19.16 4.60
C ARG A 153 0.16 -19.23 3.16
N GLY A 154 0.83 -20.01 2.31
CA GLY A 154 0.47 -20.13 0.88
C GLY A 154 -0.93 -20.68 0.68
N LEU A 155 -1.27 -21.75 1.40
CA LEU A 155 -2.59 -22.39 1.38
C LEU A 155 -3.68 -21.41 1.84
N LEU A 156 -3.46 -20.74 2.98
CA LEU A 156 -4.41 -19.78 3.53
C LEU A 156 -4.65 -18.62 2.55
N MET A 157 -3.57 -17.98 2.08
CA MET A 157 -3.67 -16.81 1.21
C MET A 157 -4.35 -17.13 -0.13
N MET A 158 -4.09 -18.32 -0.69
CA MET A 158 -4.74 -18.77 -1.92
C MET A 158 -6.25 -18.91 -1.75
N ASN A 159 -6.70 -19.64 -0.71
CA ASN A 159 -8.13 -19.85 -0.44
C ASN A 159 -8.86 -18.55 -0.08
N ILE A 160 -8.24 -17.71 0.76
CA ILE A 160 -8.80 -16.40 1.13
C ILE A 160 -9.00 -15.52 -0.12
N LYS A 161 -7.96 -15.39 -0.96
CA LYS A 161 -8.03 -14.56 -2.17
C LYS A 161 -9.10 -15.07 -3.14
N GLU A 162 -9.15 -16.38 -3.37
CA GLU A 162 -10.12 -16.99 -4.29
C GLU A 162 -11.55 -16.78 -3.82
N LEU A 163 -11.85 -17.05 -2.53
CA LEU A 163 -13.20 -16.95 -2.00
C LEU A 163 -13.66 -15.50 -1.91
N ILE A 164 -12.83 -14.59 -1.40
CA ILE A 164 -13.15 -13.15 -1.36
C ILE A 164 -13.44 -12.64 -2.78
N SER A 165 -12.55 -12.90 -3.74
CA SER A 165 -12.72 -12.44 -5.12
C SER A 165 -13.97 -13.04 -5.78
N SER A 166 -14.24 -14.32 -5.56
CA SER A 166 -15.40 -15.01 -6.14
C SER A 166 -16.71 -14.44 -5.61
N TYR A 167 -16.80 -14.13 -4.31
CA TYR A 167 -17.98 -13.52 -3.72
C TYR A 167 -18.27 -12.15 -4.33
N LEU A 168 -17.25 -11.30 -4.49
CA LEU A 168 -17.39 -10.00 -5.14
C LEU A 168 -17.94 -10.17 -6.57
N VAL A 169 -17.30 -11.00 -7.39
CA VAL A 169 -17.64 -11.14 -8.82
C VAL A 169 -19.01 -11.81 -9.01
N PHE A 170 -19.26 -12.96 -8.37
CA PHE A 170 -20.48 -13.73 -8.61
C PHE A 170 -21.71 -13.13 -7.92
N LYS A 171 -21.59 -12.66 -6.67
CA LYS A 171 -22.71 -12.01 -5.98
C LYS A 171 -22.87 -10.53 -6.37
N LYS A 172 -21.94 -9.97 -7.15
CA LYS A 172 -21.92 -8.55 -7.57
C LYS A 172 -22.06 -7.57 -6.39
N ILE A 173 -21.45 -7.92 -5.27
CA ILE A 173 -21.43 -7.11 -4.05
C ILE A 173 -20.20 -6.19 -4.05
N SER A 174 -20.35 -4.99 -3.49
CA SER A 174 -19.19 -4.10 -3.34
C SER A 174 -18.24 -4.64 -2.26
N VAL A 175 -16.96 -4.29 -2.37
CA VAL A 175 -15.98 -4.50 -1.29
C VAL A 175 -16.44 -3.88 0.03
N LEU A 176 -17.22 -2.80 -0.01
CA LEU A 176 -17.75 -2.15 1.20
C LEU A 176 -18.86 -2.96 1.88
N GLU A 177 -19.50 -3.87 1.15
CA GLU A 177 -20.60 -4.70 1.63
C GLU A 177 -20.15 -6.12 1.97
N ILE A 178 -18.90 -6.49 1.64
CA ILE A 178 -18.39 -7.85 1.82
C ILE A 178 -18.36 -8.28 3.29
N ASN A 179 -18.30 -7.32 4.22
CA ASN A 179 -18.34 -7.58 5.66
C ASN A 179 -19.62 -8.33 6.08
N ALA A 180 -20.74 -8.13 5.37
CA ALA A 180 -21.99 -8.86 5.63
C ALA A 180 -21.90 -10.36 5.32
N TYR A 181 -20.89 -10.78 4.54
CA TYR A 181 -20.69 -12.16 4.09
C TYR A 181 -19.50 -12.85 4.78
N MET A 182 -18.83 -12.19 5.73
CA MET A 182 -17.63 -12.73 6.40
C MET A 182 -17.87 -14.10 7.03
N SER A 183 -19.02 -14.32 7.67
CA SER A 183 -19.34 -15.61 8.29
C SER A 183 -19.45 -16.74 7.25
N GLU A 184 -20.11 -16.48 6.12
CA GLU A 184 -20.27 -17.44 5.02
C GLU A 184 -18.90 -17.75 4.37
N ILE A 185 -18.11 -16.71 4.11
CA ILE A 185 -16.76 -16.84 3.53
C ILE A 185 -15.85 -17.61 4.50
N SER A 186 -15.90 -17.30 5.80
CA SER A 186 -15.07 -17.96 6.81
C SER A 186 -15.36 -19.45 6.88
N LYS A 187 -16.63 -19.84 6.87
CA LYS A 187 -17.06 -21.25 6.84
C LYS A 187 -16.57 -21.96 5.57
N HIS A 188 -16.69 -21.33 4.40
CA HIS A 188 -16.19 -21.93 3.16
C HIS A 188 -14.66 -22.08 3.15
N ILE A 189 -13.92 -21.15 3.76
CA ILE A 189 -12.47 -21.30 3.92
C ILE A 189 -12.17 -22.48 4.84
N GLU A 190 -12.84 -22.57 5.98
CA GLU A 190 -12.70 -23.66 6.96
C GLU A 190 -12.86 -25.03 6.28
N GLU A 191 -13.98 -25.26 5.61
CA GLU A 191 -14.30 -26.51 4.92
C GLU A 191 -13.25 -26.89 3.85
N ARG A 192 -12.64 -25.88 3.21
CA ARG A 192 -11.66 -26.10 2.14
C ARG A 192 -10.25 -26.39 2.66
N ILE A 193 -9.86 -25.83 3.80
CA ILE A 193 -8.54 -26.04 4.39
C ILE A 193 -8.50 -27.27 5.31
N GLU A 194 -9.62 -27.60 5.96
CA GLU A 194 -9.72 -28.73 6.91
C GLU A 194 -9.12 -30.04 6.39
N PRO A 195 -9.45 -30.56 5.17
CA PRO A 195 -8.89 -31.82 4.70
C PRO A 195 -7.37 -31.75 4.52
N VAL A 196 -6.84 -30.61 4.10
CA VAL A 196 -5.39 -30.43 3.93
C VAL A 196 -4.69 -30.44 5.29
N PHE A 197 -5.23 -29.76 6.30
CA PHE A 197 -4.68 -29.77 7.66
C PHE A 197 -4.74 -31.18 8.28
N ALA A 198 -5.83 -31.93 8.04
CA ALA A 198 -6.00 -33.29 8.52
C ALA A 198 -4.92 -34.25 7.96
N GLU A 199 -4.42 -34.01 6.74
CA GLU A 199 -3.29 -34.77 6.18
C GLU A 199 -2.00 -34.61 6.99
N PHE A 200 -1.86 -33.54 7.77
CA PHE A 200 -0.74 -33.27 8.69
C PHE A 200 -1.07 -33.61 10.14
N GLY A 201 -2.22 -34.23 10.42
CA GLY A 201 -2.62 -34.59 11.78
C GLY A 201 -3.14 -33.42 12.61
N ILE A 202 -3.53 -32.33 11.94
CA ILE A 202 -4.07 -31.12 12.56
C ILE A 202 -5.56 -31.06 12.27
N ARG A 203 -6.36 -30.88 13.32
CA ARG A 203 -7.78 -30.60 13.21
C ARG A 203 -7.99 -29.09 13.23
N VAL A 204 -8.72 -28.57 12.25
CA VAL A 204 -9.21 -27.19 12.26
C VAL A 204 -10.49 -27.16 13.10
N LEU A 205 -10.56 -26.23 14.06
CA LEU A 205 -11.69 -26.11 14.98
C LEU A 205 -12.67 -25.03 14.55
N ASN A 206 -12.15 -23.95 13.97
CA ASN A 206 -12.91 -22.86 13.39
C ASN A 206 -11.98 -22.02 12.51
N PHE A 207 -12.56 -21.25 11.61
CA PHE A 207 -11.88 -20.18 10.90
C PHE A 207 -12.72 -18.91 10.96
N TYR A 208 -12.10 -17.77 11.26
CA TYR A 208 -12.78 -16.47 11.30
C TYR A 208 -12.00 -15.41 10.53
N ILE A 209 -12.73 -14.66 9.72
CA ILE A 209 -12.32 -13.36 9.20
C ILE A 209 -12.86 -12.29 10.14
N ASP A 210 -11.97 -11.54 10.77
CA ASP A 210 -12.34 -10.44 11.68
C ASP A 210 -12.58 -9.15 10.90
N SER A 211 -11.79 -8.92 9.84
CA SER A 211 -11.92 -7.71 9.03
C SER A 211 -11.45 -7.90 7.59
N ILE A 212 -12.10 -7.16 6.70
CA ILE A 212 -11.73 -6.94 5.31
C ILE A 212 -11.78 -5.42 5.13
N ASN A 213 -10.61 -4.81 4.95
CA ASN A 213 -10.52 -3.36 4.86
C ASN A 213 -9.65 -2.92 3.68
N THR A 214 -9.89 -1.71 3.23
CA THR A 214 -9.05 -1.02 2.25
C THR A 214 -8.12 -0.07 3.00
N PRO A 215 -6.81 -0.03 2.71
CA PRO A 215 -5.93 0.97 3.28
C PRO A 215 -6.44 2.38 2.98
N ASP A 216 -6.51 3.23 4.01
CA ASP A 216 -7.01 4.61 3.90
C ASP A 216 -6.06 5.52 3.10
N ASP A 217 -4.79 5.12 3.00
CA ASP A 217 -3.72 5.80 2.25
C ASP A 217 -3.74 5.51 0.74
N ASP A 218 -4.57 4.58 0.27
CA ASP A 218 -4.66 4.25 -1.16
C ASP A 218 -5.48 5.31 -1.93
N PRO A 219 -4.90 6.00 -2.94
CA PRO A 219 -5.62 6.97 -3.77
C PRO A 219 -6.90 6.42 -4.41
N ALA A 220 -6.95 5.12 -4.72
CA ALA A 220 -8.15 4.48 -5.26
C ALA A 220 -9.28 4.42 -4.23
N THR A 221 -8.95 4.13 -2.96
CA THR A 221 -9.89 4.14 -1.84
C THR A 221 -10.42 5.56 -1.58
N ALA A 222 -9.54 6.56 -1.61
CA ALA A 222 -9.94 7.95 -1.44
C ALA A 222 -10.95 8.38 -2.53
N ARG A 223 -10.66 8.06 -3.79
CA ARG A 223 -11.57 8.31 -4.93
C ARG A 223 -12.90 7.57 -4.78
N LEU A 224 -12.87 6.32 -4.31
CA LEU A 224 -14.10 5.56 -4.04
C LEU A 224 -14.97 6.27 -3.01
N LYS A 225 -14.38 6.65 -1.88
CA LYS A 225 -15.08 7.34 -0.80
C LYS A 225 -15.64 8.68 -1.25
N GLU A 226 -14.88 9.45 -2.03
CA GLU A 226 -15.32 10.73 -2.60
C GLU A 226 -16.48 10.54 -3.59
N ALA A 227 -16.38 9.58 -4.51
CA ALA A 227 -17.45 9.26 -5.46
C ALA A 227 -18.73 8.80 -4.75
N LEU A 228 -18.58 8.05 -3.65
CA LEU A 228 -19.70 7.62 -2.81
C LEU A 228 -20.33 8.76 -2.03
N ALA A 229 -19.51 9.63 -1.44
CA ALA A 229 -19.99 10.83 -0.75
C ALA A 229 -20.76 11.73 -1.71
N LYS A 230 -20.21 11.97 -2.90
CA LYS A 230 -20.87 12.75 -3.95
C LYS A 230 -22.17 12.11 -4.43
N ARG A 231 -22.19 10.78 -4.59
CA ARG A 231 -23.42 10.06 -4.92
C ARG A 231 -24.48 10.19 -3.82
N ALA A 232 -24.08 10.05 -2.56
CA ALA A 232 -24.99 10.19 -1.42
C ALA A 232 -25.52 11.62 -1.32
N GLU A 233 -24.68 12.63 -1.54
CA GLU A 233 -25.07 14.04 -1.59
C GLU A 233 -26.12 14.29 -2.68
N MET A 234 -25.87 13.80 -3.90
CA MET A 234 -26.82 13.88 -5.02
C MET A 234 -28.17 13.22 -4.67
N ASP A 235 -28.15 12.08 -3.98
CA ASP A 235 -29.35 11.35 -3.58
C ASP A 235 -30.14 12.08 -2.47
N ILE A 236 -29.44 12.63 -1.47
CA ILE A 236 -30.05 13.40 -0.38
C ILE A 236 -30.68 14.69 -0.89
N LEU A 237 -29.97 15.41 -1.77
CA LEU A 237 -30.40 16.71 -2.28
C LEU A 237 -31.31 16.60 -3.51
N GLY A 238 -31.46 15.40 -4.06
CA GLY A 238 -32.37 15.10 -5.16
C GLY A 238 -31.98 15.71 -6.51
N TYR A 239 -30.69 15.94 -6.75
CA TYR A 239 -30.19 16.45 -8.03
C TYR A 239 -29.27 15.45 -8.74
N THR A 240 -29.25 15.53 -10.06
CA THR A 240 -28.40 14.70 -10.93
C THR A 240 -27.08 15.39 -11.24
N TYR A 241 -26.06 14.61 -11.62
CA TYR A 241 -24.77 15.15 -12.05
C TYR A 241 -24.89 16.20 -13.17
N GLN A 242 -25.82 16.03 -14.10
CA GLN A 242 -26.06 17.02 -15.17
C GLN A 242 -26.61 18.33 -14.62
N GLN A 243 -27.53 18.27 -13.64
CA GLN A 243 -28.05 19.44 -12.96
C GLN A 243 -26.95 20.16 -12.16
N GLU A 244 -26.13 19.42 -11.39
CA GLU A 244 -24.99 19.98 -10.66
C GLU A 244 -24.05 20.75 -11.59
N ARG A 245 -23.62 20.12 -12.70
CA ARG A 245 -22.75 20.77 -13.69
C ARG A 245 -23.39 21.99 -14.33
N THR A 246 -24.71 21.97 -14.51
CA THR A 246 -25.46 23.14 -14.99
C THR A 246 -25.41 24.26 -13.96
N PHE A 247 -25.66 23.98 -12.69
CA PHE A 247 -25.54 24.97 -11.62
C PHE A 247 -24.12 25.52 -11.47
N ASP A 248 -23.09 24.65 -11.50
CA ASP A 248 -21.68 25.07 -11.49
C ASP A 248 -21.36 26.01 -12.65
N THR A 249 -21.86 25.72 -13.86
CA THR A 249 -21.64 26.58 -15.02
C THR A 249 -22.36 27.92 -14.91
N LEU A 250 -23.58 27.93 -14.35
CA LEU A 250 -24.34 29.16 -14.10
C LEU A 250 -23.67 30.00 -13.02
N GLU A 251 -23.20 29.39 -11.93
CA GLU A 251 -22.45 30.07 -10.88
C GLU A 251 -21.11 30.62 -11.40
N GLY A 252 -20.37 29.82 -12.19
CA GLY A 252 -19.13 30.25 -12.83
C GLY A 252 -19.33 31.40 -13.82
N ALA A 253 -20.47 31.43 -14.54
CA ALA A 253 -20.85 32.54 -15.40
C ALA A 253 -21.25 33.78 -14.59
N ALA A 254 -22.00 33.59 -13.49
CA ALA A 254 -22.40 34.67 -12.59
C ALA A 254 -21.21 35.31 -11.87
N ARG A 255 -20.19 34.54 -11.48
CA ARG A 255 -18.95 35.08 -10.90
C ARG A 255 -18.08 35.87 -11.90
N ASN A 256 -18.36 35.78 -13.20
CA ASN A 256 -17.68 36.52 -14.27
C ASN A 256 -18.52 37.72 -14.76
N GLU A 257 -18.94 38.59 -13.82
CA GLU A 257 -19.80 39.77 -14.06
C GLU A 257 -19.19 40.83 -15.00
N GLY A 258 -17.89 40.71 -15.34
CA GLY A 258 -17.16 41.69 -16.15
C GLY A 258 -17.21 41.50 -17.67
N SER A 259 -17.85 40.44 -18.20
CA SER A 259 -17.94 40.20 -19.65
C SER A 259 -19.36 40.39 -20.16
N GLY A 260 -19.57 41.29 -21.15
CA GLY A 260 -20.88 41.60 -21.73
C GLY A 260 -21.64 40.41 -22.36
N SER A 261 -21.00 39.24 -22.44
CA SER A 261 -21.55 37.94 -22.82
C SER A 261 -22.32 37.22 -21.71
N ALA A 262 -22.14 37.58 -20.42
CA ALA A 262 -22.82 36.96 -19.29
C ALA A 262 -24.34 37.26 -19.28
N ASN A 263 -24.75 38.45 -19.71
CA ASN A 263 -26.17 38.83 -19.77
C ASN A 263 -26.97 38.07 -20.84
N VAL A 264 -26.33 37.66 -21.94
CA VAL A 264 -27.00 36.94 -23.03
C VAL A 264 -27.10 35.44 -22.72
N MET A 265 -26.10 34.86 -22.05
CA MET A 265 -26.10 33.44 -21.71
C MET A 265 -26.92 33.14 -20.43
N GLY A 266 -26.91 34.05 -19.45
CA GLY A 266 -27.77 33.97 -18.26
C GLY A 266 -29.26 34.13 -18.58
N ALA A 267 -29.61 34.98 -19.56
CA ALA A 267 -30.99 35.11 -20.05
C ALA A 267 -31.41 33.95 -20.96
N GLY A 268 -30.50 33.39 -21.77
CA GLY A 268 -30.80 32.31 -22.71
C GLY A 268 -31.10 30.96 -22.04
N ILE A 269 -30.45 30.66 -20.91
CA ILE A 269 -30.70 29.41 -20.15
C ILE A 269 -31.87 29.58 -19.17
N GLY A 270 -32.04 30.77 -18.59
CA GLY A 270 -33.19 31.09 -17.73
C GLY A 270 -34.54 31.09 -18.46
N LEU A 271 -34.55 31.39 -19.76
CA LEU A 271 -35.74 31.29 -20.61
C LEU A 271 -35.97 29.88 -21.19
N GLY A 272 -34.93 29.03 -21.25
CA GLY A 272 -35.01 27.69 -21.83
C GLY A 272 -35.61 26.61 -20.92
N MET A 273 -35.63 26.84 -19.60
CA MET A 273 -36.25 25.93 -18.61
C MET A 273 -37.68 26.34 -18.18
N GLY A 274 -38.19 27.47 -18.67
CA GLY A 274 -39.55 27.97 -18.40
C GLY A 274 -40.53 27.66 -19.54
N PHE A 275 -40.66 26.40 -19.96
CA PHE A 275 -41.62 26.02 -21.01
C PHE A 275 -43.05 25.97 -20.46
N GLY A 276 -43.77 27.08 -20.62
CA GLY A 276 -45.21 27.14 -20.33
C GLY A 276 -45.99 28.35 -20.84
N VAL A 277 -45.36 29.42 -21.35
CA VAL A 277 -46.09 30.65 -21.72
C VAL A 277 -45.58 31.24 -23.05
N GLY A 278 -45.58 30.42 -24.10
CA GLY A 278 -45.12 30.78 -25.45
C GLY A 278 -46.22 31.25 -26.41
N GLY A 279 -47.18 32.07 -25.96
CA GLY A 279 -48.33 32.47 -26.79
C GLY A 279 -48.50 33.98 -27.02
N ALA A 280 -48.09 34.84 -26.08
CA ALA A 280 -48.51 36.25 -26.09
C ALA A 280 -47.38 37.27 -26.36
N VAL A 281 -46.10 36.86 -26.28
CA VAL A 281 -44.94 37.77 -26.40
C VAL A 281 -44.36 37.79 -27.84
N GLY A 282 -44.85 36.93 -28.74
CA GLY A 282 -44.37 36.87 -30.12
C GLY A 282 -44.75 38.08 -30.98
N ASN A 283 -45.91 38.70 -30.72
CA ASN A 283 -46.45 39.74 -31.60
C ASN A 283 -45.97 41.16 -31.27
N GLN A 284 -45.40 41.39 -30.08
CA GLN A 284 -44.88 42.70 -29.67
C GLN A 284 -43.38 42.87 -29.95
N MET A 285 -42.66 41.79 -30.24
CA MET A 285 -41.24 41.79 -30.61
C MET A 285 -41.02 42.03 -32.11
N SER A 286 -42.04 41.82 -32.95
CA SER A 286 -41.98 42.00 -34.41
C SER A 286 -42.01 43.47 -34.85
N SER A 287 -42.41 44.42 -33.98
CA SER A 287 -42.44 45.86 -34.30
C SER A 287 -41.15 46.60 -33.93
N LEU A 288 -40.20 45.95 -33.26
CA LEU A 288 -38.88 46.50 -32.92
C LEU A 288 -37.77 46.08 -33.91
N THR A 289 -38.08 45.21 -34.87
CA THR A 289 -37.09 44.62 -35.79
C THR A 289 -36.84 45.45 -37.06
N ASN A 290 -37.58 46.54 -37.28
CA ASN A 290 -37.42 47.40 -38.47
C ASN A 290 -36.57 48.67 -38.25
N GLN A 291 -35.88 48.80 -37.11
CA GLN A 291 -35.04 49.98 -36.82
C GLN A 291 -33.66 49.66 -36.21
N MET A 292 -33.08 48.49 -36.49
CA MET A 292 -31.66 48.25 -36.17
C MET A 292 -30.86 47.89 -37.42
N ASN A 293 -30.61 48.91 -38.23
CA ASN A 293 -29.46 48.94 -39.12
C ASN A 293 -28.22 49.28 -38.27
N ILE A 294 -27.60 48.27 -37.67
CA ILE A 294 -26.29 48.40 -37.02
C ILE A 294 -25.26 47.74 -37.94
N ALA A 295 -24.80 48.51 -38.93
CA ALA A 295 -23.55 48.24 -39.59
C ALA A 295 -22.41 48.58 -38.62
N SER A 296 -22.07 47.65 -37.73
CA SER A 296 -20.81 47.71 -37.00
C SER A 296 -19.68 47.29 -37.95
N PRO A 297 -18.64 48.11 -38.12
CA PRO A 297 -17.49 47.69 -38.89
C PRO A 297 -16.83 46.50 -38.17
N ASN A 298 -16.41 45.48 -38.92
CA ASN A 298 -15.67 44.32 -38.41
C ASN A 298 -14.24 44.36 -38.97
N LYS A 299 -13.24 43.98 -38.18
CA LYS A 299 -11.83 43.85 -38.59
C LYS A 299 -11.43 42.38 -38.71
N ALA A 300 -10.68 42.02 -39.75
CA ALA A 300 -10.15 40.67 -39.90
C ALA A 300 -8.88 40.49 -39.04
N CYS A 301 -8.76 39.35 -38.36
CA CYS A 301 -7.54 39.02 -37.61
C CYS A 301 -6.37 38.73 -38.57
N PRO A 302 -5.20 39.38 -38.42
CA PRO A 302 -4.05 39.11 -39.29
C PRO A 302 -3.46 37.70 -39.11
N LYS A 303 -3.68 37.06 -37.94
CA LYS A 303 -3.14 35.72 -37.64
C LYS A 303 -4.02 34.57 -38.13
N CYS A 304 -5.35 34.69 -38.05
CA CYS A 304 -6.28 33.61 -38.36
C CYS A 304 -7.42 34.00 -39.32
N GLN A 305 -7.41 35.24 -39.82
CA GLN A 305 -8.37 35.82 -40.78
C GLN A 305 -9.84 35.84 -40.36
N LYS A 306 -10.19 35.44 -39.14
CA LYS A 306 -11.56 35.55 -38.64
C LYS A 306 -11.95 37.00 -38.38
N LEU A 307 -13.20 37.33 -38.71
CA LEU A 307 -13.81 38.64 -38.46
C LEU A 307 -14.06 38.80 -36.96
N ASN A 308 -13.61 39.93 -36.42
CA ASN A 308 -13.80 40.33 -35.03
C ASN A 308 -14.39 41.75 -35.00
N PRO A 309 -15.11 42.13 -33.93
CA PRO A 309 -15.59 43.50 -33.73
C PRO A 309 -14.43 44.51 -33.79
N GLN A 310 -14.65 45.72 -34.32
CA GLN A 310 -13.59 46.74 -34.41
C GLN A 310 -12.96 47.06 -33.04
N GLU A 311 -13.76 47.04 -31.98
CA GLU A 311 -13.34 47.33 -30.60
C GLU A 311 -12.70 46.13 -29.87
N ALA A 312 -12.63 44.96 -30.52
CA ALA A 312 -12.03 43.78 -29.89
C ALA A 312 -10.53 44.02 -29.63
N ARG A 313 -10.11 43.97 -28.37
CA ARG A 313 -8.70 44.06 -27.97
C ARG A 313 -7.92 42.78 -28.31
N PHE A 314 -8.58 41.62 -28.24
CA PHE A 314 -7.99 40.33 -28.62
C PHE A 314 -8.88 39.63 -29.65
N CYS A 315 -8.28 38.80 -30.50
CA CYS A 315 -9.03 37.93 -31.41
C CYS A 315 -9.76 36.85 -30.61
N LEU A 316 -11.08 36.82 -30.71
CA LEU A 316 -11.97 35.89 -30.00
C LEU A 316 -11.75 34.42 -30.38
N ALA A 317 -11.04 34.15 -31.48
CA ALA A 317 -10.78 32.79 -31.95
C ALA A 317 -9.38 32.26 -31.63
N CYS A 318 -8.35 33.11 -31.65
CA CYS A 318 -6.95 32.67 -31.53
C CYS A 318 -6.14 33.43 -30.47
N GLY A 319 -6.76 34.38 -29.75
CA GLY A 319 -6.13 35.13 -28.67
C GLY A 319 -5.13 36.20 -29.11
N HIS A 320 -5.05 36.54 -30.40
CA HIS A 320 -4.13 37.57 -30.91
C HIS A 320 -4.53 38.97 -30.44
N ASP A 321 -3.64 39.65 -29.71
CA ASP A 321 -3.84 41.03 -29.21
C ASP A 321 -3.66 42.06 -30.34
N TYR A 322 -4.69 42.86 -30.59
CA TYR A 322 -4.69 43.95 -31.56
C TYR A 322 -4.08 45.25 -31.02
N MET A 323 -3.88 45.36 -29.70
CA MET A 323 -3.32 46.52 -29.01
C MET A 323 -1.92 46.24 -28.43
N ALA A 324 -1.30 45.13 -28.80
CA ALA A 324 0.12 44.95 -28.57
C ALA A 324 0.88 45.98 -29.43
N ALA A 325 1.10 47.17 -28.86
CA ALA A 325 2.26 47.97 -29.22
C ALA A 325 3.47 47.04 -29.18
N VAL A 326 4.29 47.09 -30.23
CA VAL A 326 5.57 46.38 -30.32
C VAL A 326 6.25 46.51 -28.96
N PRO A 327 6.39 45.43 -28.17
CA PRO A 327 7.07 45.53 -26.90
C PRO A 327 8.52 45.88 -27.22
N THR A 328 8.88 47.11 -26.89
CA THR A 328 10.24 47.54 -26.69
C THR A 328 10.89 46.57 -25.71
N GLN A 329 11.68 45.65 -26.25
CA GLN A 329 12.73 44.87 -25.60
C GLN A 329 12.37 44.32 -24.21
N SER A 330 11.50 43.33 -24.16
CA SER A 330 11.63 42.28 -23.15
C SER A 330 12.97 41.59 -23.39
N ALA A 331 13.86 41.60 -22.39
CA ALA A 331 15.16 40.93 -22.49
C ALA A 331 14.99 39.51 -23.06
N GLU A 332 15.71 39.20 -24.13
CA GLU A 332 15.69 37.87 -24.73
C GLU A 332 16.70 36.96 -24.05
N VAL A 333 16.31 35.72 -23.76
CA VAL A 333 17.18 34.68 -23.22
C VAL A 333 17.37 33.59 -24.26
N GLN A 334 18.57 33.03 -24.32
CA GLN A 334 18.92 31.98 -25.28
C GLN A 334 18.67 30.60 -24.66
N CYS A 335 17.94 29.73 -25.34
CA CYS A 335 17.64 28.39 -24.85
C CYS A 335 18.91 27.53 -24.77
N SER A 336 19.10 26.89 -23.61
CA SER A 336 20.22 26.00 -23.31
C SER A 336 20.23 24.72 -24.17
N ASN A 337 19.07 24.27 -24.66
CA ASN A 337 18.98 23.08 -25.51
C ASN A 337 19.04 23.40 -27.01
N CYS A 338 18.19 24.32 -27.50
CA CYS A 338 18.05 24.57 -28.95
C CYS A 338 18.77 25.82 -29.46
N GLY A 339 19.33 26.64 -28.57
CA GLY A 339 20.07 27.86 -28.92
C GLY A 339 19.25 29.01 -29.47
N LYS A 340 17.92 28.87 -29.62
CA LYS A 340 17.01 29.94 -30.07
C LYS A 340 16.65 30.90 -28.94
N THR A 341 16.47 32.17 -29.26
CA THR A 341 16.06 33.18 -28.28
C THR A 341 14.56 33.14 -28.02
N PHE A 342 14.16 33.43 -26.79
CA PHE A 342 12.77 33.51 -26.37
C PHE A 342 12.60 34.57 -25.25
N PRO A 343 11.37 35.03 -24.98
CA PRO A 343 11.12 36.08 -23.99
C PRO A 343 11.53 35.66 -22.57
N ALA A 344 12.31 36.51 -21.86
CA ALA A 344 12.62 36.28 -20.46
C ALA A 344 11.34 36.11 -19.61
N GLY A 345 11.36 35.14 -18.70
CA GLY A 345 10.22 34.79 -17.84
C GLY A 345 9.28 33.72 -18.41
N ALA A 346 9.46 33.26 -19.64
CA ALA A 346 8.74 32.09 -20.14
C ALA A 346 9.14 30.82 -19.36
N LYS A 347 8.16 30.01 -18.94
CA LYS A 347 8.41 28.75 -18.20
C LYS A 347 9.04 27.64 -19.05
N PHE A 348 8.86 27.71 -20.36
CA PHE A 348 9.38 26.74 -21.33
C PHE A 348 9.85 27.47 -22.59
N CYS A 349 10.82 26.91 -23.31
CA CYS A 349 11.22 27.40 -24.61
C CYS A 349 10.08 27.23 -25.62
N LEU A 350 9.68 28.32 -26.29
CA LEU A 350 8.59 28.33 -27.27
C LEU A 350 8.92 27.59 -28.58
N HIS A 351 10.17 27.13 -28.75
CA HIS A 351 10.63 26.44 -29.96
C HIS A 351 10.83 24.94 -29.78
N CYS A 352 11.41 24.49 -28.67
CA CYS A 352 11.70 23.08 -28.42
C CYS A 352 10.92 22.47 -27.24
N GLY A 353 10.24 23.30 -26.42
CA GLY A 353 9.44 22.82 -25.29
C GLY A 353 10.22 22.53 -24.01
N ASP A 354 11.54 22.74 -23.99
CA ASP A 354 12.33 22.53 -22.77
C ASP A 354 11.98 23.51 -21.65
N PRO A 355 11.92 23.05 -20.39
CA PRO A 355 11.75 23.94 -19.24
C PRO A 355 12.90 24.96 -19.15
N ASN A 356 12.53 26.22 -18.93
CA ASN A 356 13.49 27.31 -18.73
C ASN A 356 13.99 27.31 -17.28
N ASN A 357 15.24 26.90 -17.06
CA ASN A 357 15.88 26.97 -15.75
C ASN A 357 16.63 28.30 -15.61
N ALA A 358 15.85 29.36 -15.46
CA ALA A 358 16.36 30.72 -15.39
C ALA A 358 17.25 30.92 -14.15
N CYS A 359 18.45 31.43 -14.36
CA CYS A 359 19.34 31.83 -13.27
C CYS A 359 18.77 33.02 -12.51
N GLU A 360 18.72 32.95 -11.18
CA GLU A 360 18.20 34.04 -10.33
C GLU A 360 19.03 35.33 -10.44
N GLN A 361 20.32 35.22 -10.76
CA GLN A 361 21.23 36.37 -10.84
C GLN A 361 21.23 37.05 -12.21
N CYS A 362 21.14 36.29 -13.31
CA CYS A 362 21.33 36.84 -14.66
C CYS A 362 20.23 36.48 -15.66
N GLY A 363 19.23 35.70 -15.25
CA GLY A 363 18.10 35.29 -16.07
C GLY A 363 18.42 34.30 -17.19
N ALA A 364 19.67 33.85 -17.33
CA ALA A 364 20.05 32.90 -18.39
C ALA A 364 19.45 31.51 -18.15
N ASP A 365 18.98 30.85 -19.21
CA ASP A 365 18.44 29.48 -19.17
C ASP A 365 19.59 28.46 -19.04
N ASN A 366 19.51 27.55 -18.07
CA ASN A 366 20.55 26.56 -17.81
C ASN A 366 20.06 25.13 -18.12
N PRO A 367 20.96 24.22 -18.52
CA PRO A 367 20.62 22.81 -18.66
C PRO A 367 20.03 22.22 -17.38
N GLN A 368 19.14 21.24 -17.51
CA GLN A 368 18.60 20.53 -16.34
C GLN A 368 19.74 19.88 -15.54
N GLY A 369 19.80 20.18 -14.24
CA GLY A 369 20.84 19.68 -13.34
C GLY A 369 22.17 20.44 -13.36
N ALA A 370 22.24 21.62 -13.99
CA ALA A 370 23.42 22.46 -13.92
C ALA A 370 23.70 22.91 -12.47
N THR A 371 24.92 22.69 -11.98
CA THR A 371 25.37 23.15 -10.65
C THR A 371 25.96 24.56 -10.66
N LYS A 372 26.23 25.11 -11.84
CA LYS A 372 26.69 26.50 -12.05
C LYS A 372 26.07 27.10 -13.29
N CYS A 373 25.75 28.39 -13.25
CA CYS A 373 25.23 29.13 -14.38
C CYS A 373 26.32 29.31 -15.44
N TYR A 374 26.04 28.91 -16.67
CA TYR A 374 27.00 29.02 -17.78
C TYR A 374 27.36 30.49 -18.12
N LYS A 375 26.46 31.44 -17.82
CA LYS A 375 26.63 32.86 -18.17
C LYS A 375 27.28 33.68 -17.06
N CYS A 376 26.84 33.55 -15.81
CA CYS A 376 27.34 34.36 -14.69
C CYS A 376 28.14 33.59 -13.63
N GLY A 377 28.25 32.26 -13.74
CA GLY A 377 29.00 31.43 -12.80
C GLY A 377 28.33 31.21 -11.45
N HIS A 378 27.10 31.68 -11.24
CA HIS A 378 26.34 31.47 -10.01
C HIS A 378 26.07 29.98 -9.77
N SER A 379 26.39 29.46 -8.59
CA SER A 379 26.18 28.05 -8.24
C SER A 379 24.71 27.78 -7.90
N PHE A 380 24.15 26.72 -8.46
CA PHE A 380 22.82 26.23 -8.13
C PHE A 380 22.94 25.06 -7.14
N GLY A 381 22.22 25.13 -6.02
CA GLY A 381 22.03 24.00 -5.11
C GLY A 381 23.17 23.74 -4.10
N GLY A 382 23.60 24.76 -3.37
CA GLY A 382 24.39 24.57 -2.14
C GLY A 382 23.50 24.21 -0.94
N ASN A 383 23.93 23.27 -0.10
CA ASN A 383 23.22 23.02 1.16
C ASN A 383 23.46 24.22 2.10
N PRO A 384 22.40 24.79 2.71
CA PRO A 384 22.58 25.85 3.68
C PRO A 384 23.38 25.31 4.88
N CYS A 385 24.39 26.06 5.31
CA CYS A 385 25.13 25.72 6.53
C CYS A 385 24.15 25.60 7.70
N HIS A 386 24.15 24.45 8.38
CA HIS A 386 23.25 24.19 9.52
C HIS A 386 23.48 25.14 10.71
N GLN A 387 24.60 25.86 10.74
CA GLN A 387 24.91 26.80 11.81
C GLN A 387 24.72 28.27 11.44
N CYS A 388 25.00 28.69 10.20
CA CYS A 388 24.93 30.12 9.81
C CYS A 388 24.00 30.39 8.61
N GLY A 389 23.40 29.37 8.01
CA GLY A 389 22.48 29.48 6.88
C GLY A 389 23.11 29.87 5.54
N THR A 390 24.42 30.15 5.49
CA THR A 390 25.12 30.48 4.25
C THR A 390 25.18 29.26 3.34
N GLU A 391 24.86 29.43 2.05
CA GLU A 391 24.98 28.35 1.07
C GLU A 391 26.43 27.92 0.93
N VAL A 392 26.70 26.65 1.21
CA VAL A 392 28.03 26.05 1.08
C VAL A 392 28.08 25.28 -0.22
N ASP A 393 29.25 25.31 -0.88
CA ASP A 393 29.55 24.48 -2.03
C ASP A 393 29.20 23.00 -1.70
N PRO A 394 28.44 22.30 -2.57
CA PRO A 394 28.08 20.89 -2.36
C PRO A 394 29.27 19.96 -2.07
N GLU A 395 30.46 20.28 -2.58
CA GLU A 395 31.69 19.50 -2.35
C GLU A 395 32.54 20.04 -1.18
N GLY A 396 32.14 21.16 -0.57
CA GLY A 396 32.84 21.81 0.52
C GLY A 396 32.67 21.08 1.86
N LYS A 397 33.76 20.51 2.40
CA LYS A 397 33.77 19.84 3.72
C LYS A 397 33.55 20.79 4.91
N PHE A 398 33.71 22.10 4.70
CA PHE A 398 33.56 23.15 5.71
C PHE A 398 32.85 24.36 5.12
N CYS A 399 32.02 25.02 5.92
CA CYS A 399 31.45 26.32 5.58
C CYS A 399 32.57 27.36 5.53
N THR A 400 32.71 28.04 4.39
CA THR A 400 33.73 29.08 4.18
C THR A 400 33.47 30.35 4.98
N ASN A 401 32.26 30.53 5.51
CA ASN A 401 31.89 31.69 6.32
C ASN A 401 32.15 31.45 7.82
N CYS A 402 31.62 30.37 8.41
CA CYS A 402 31.71 30.11 9.85
C CYS A 402 32.67 28.99 10.26
N GLY A 403 33.29 28.29 9.30
CA GLY A 403 34.24 27.20 9.55
C GLY A 403 33.60 25.87 9.97
N THR A 404 32.27 25.81 10.13
CA THR A 404 31.55 24.60 10.57
C THR A 404 31.66 23.49 9.52
N SER A 405 31.98 22.26 9.94
CA SER A 405 32.09 21.13 9.02
C SER A 405 30.71 20.70 8.50
N MET A 406 30.57 20.57 7.19
CA MET A 406 29.34 20.13 6.52
C MET A 406 29.26 18.60 6.39
N VAL A 407 30.24 17.87 6.93
CA VAL A 407 30.29 16.40 6.88
C VAL A 407 29.35 15.84 7.94
N LEU A 408 28.29 15.16 7.48
CA LEU A 408 27.37 14.44 8.36
C LEU A 408 28.08 13.23 8.96
N LYS A 409 27.98 13.03 10.28
CA LYS A 409 28.55 11.88 10.98
C LYS A 409 27.48 11.12 11.74
N CYS A 410 27.65 9.81 11.85
CA CYS A 410 26.79 8.99 12.68
C CYS A 410 26.95 9.36 14.16
N GLY A 411 25.84 9.69 14.83
CA GLY A 411 25.86 10.03 16.27
C GLY A 411 26.38 8.91 17.18
N LYS A 412 26.41 7.65 16.71
CA LYS A 412 26.86 6.49 17.50
C LYS A 412 28.32 6.12 17.27
N CYS A 413 28.76 6.01 16.01
CA CYS A 413 30.12 5.55 15.68
C CYS A 413 31.03 6.64 15.07
N GLN A 414 30.52 7.86 14.89
CA GLN A 414 31.23 9.01 14.30
C GLN A 414 31.72 8.80 12.85
N HIS A 415 31.30 7.73 12.19
CA HIS A 415 31.60 7.48 10.78
C HIS A 415 30.88 8.50 9.88
N GLU A 416 31.54 8.94 8.80
CA GLU A 416 30.97 9.87 7.82
C GLU A 416 29.79 9.22 7.10
N VAL A 417 28.67 9.94 6.98
CA VAL A 417 27.44 9.45 6.35
C VAL A 417 27.07 10.34 5.18
N LYS A 418 26.48 9.76 4.14
CA LYS A 418 26.05 10.50 2.95
C LYS A 418 24.68 11.16 3.19
N PRO A 419 24.40 12.34 2.63
CA PRO A 419 23.06 12.93 2.65
C PRO A 419 22.01 11.96 2.11
N GLY A 420 20.87 11.80 2.81
CA GLY A 420 19.79 10.88 2.44
C GLY A 420 19.97 9.42 2.90
N GLN A 421 21.06 9.10 3.60
CA GLN A 421 21.32 7.76 4.11
C GLN A 421 20.51 7.50 5.40
N LYS A 422 19.58 6.53 5.37
CA LYS A 422 18.68 6.22 6.51
C LYS A 422 19.35 5.44 7.65
N PHE A 423 20.45 4.73 7.35
CA PHE A 423 21.17 3.88 8.31
C PHE A 423 22.68 4.00 8.11
N CYS A 424 23.43 4.07 9.20
CA CYS A 424 24.88 4.02 9.14
C CYS A 424 25.34 2.64 8.62
N LEU A 425 26.13 2.63 7.54
CA LEU A 425 26.59 1.39 6.92
C LEU A 425 27.60 0.62 7.78
N GLU A 426 28.28 1.29 8.72
CA GLU A 426 29.27 0.67 9.60
C GLU A 426 28.64 0.04 10.84
N CYS A 427 27.74 0.76 11.53
CA CYS A 427 27.21 0.31 12.82
C CYS A 427 25.72 -0.03 12.81
N GLY A 428 25.04 0.11 11.66
CA GLY A 428 23.61 -0.17 11.50
C GLY A 428 22.67 0.83 12.20
N ASN A 429 23.19 1.87 12.85
CA ASN A 429 22.38 2.84 13.58
C ASN A 429 21.49 3.64 12.63
N LYS A 430 20.21 3.80 12.97
CA LYS A 430 19.28 4.66 12.23
C LYS A 430 19.73 6.11 12.35
N LEU A 431 19.95 6.75 11.21
CA LEU A 431 20.27 8.17 11.13
C LEU A 431 18.92 8.90 11.07
N ILE A 432 18.65 9.73 12.06
CA ILE A 432 17.42 10.54 12.10
C ILE A 432 17.61 11.65 11.07
N GLU A 433 16.58 11.88 10.24
CA GLU A 433 16.54 12.94 9.24
C GLU A 433 16.72 14.34 9.86
#